data_AF-A0A240C8B2-F1
#
_entry.id   AF-A0A240C8B2-F1
#
_cell.length_a   1.000
_cell.length_b   1.000
_cell.length_c   1.000
_cell.angle_alpha   90.00
_cell.angle_beta   90.00
_cell.angle_gamma   90.00
#
_symmetry.space_group_name_H-M   'P 1'
#
loop_
_entity.id
_entity.type
_entity.pdbx_description
1 polymer ?
#
loop_
_entity_poly.entity_id
_entity_poly.type
_entity_poly.pdbx_seq_one_letter_code
_entity_poly.pdbx_strand_id
1 'polypeptide(L)'
;MHFVYATTIFILAGLCEIGGGYLIWLWLRADKPMWLGFLGGIALILYGIVATLQTFPTFGRVYAAYGGVFIVLSLMWAYWVDKEPPDKFDIIGGIICLIGVLVMVLPSRG
;
A
#
# COMPACT_ATOMS: atom_id res chain seq x y z
N MET A 1 -19.68 5.22 11.02
CA MET A 1 -18.45 4.80 11.75
C MET A 1 -17.64 3.73 11.00
N HIS A 2 -18.27 2.77 10.30
CA HIS A 2 -17.56 1.73 9.54
C HIS A 2 -16.66 2.24 8.40
N PHE A 3 -17.06 3.28 7.66
CA PHE A 3 -16.25 3.81 6.56
C PHE A 3 -14.93 4.44 7.04
N VAL A 4 -14.98 5.23 8.11
CA VAL A 4 -13.77 5.85 8.69
C VAL A 4 -12.82 4.78 9.19
N TYR A 5 -13.33 3.76 9.89
CA TYR A 5 -12.54 2.62 10.34
C TYR A 5 -11.84 1.91 9.19
N ALA A 6 -12.57 1.55 8.13
CA ALA A 6 -12.00 0.86 6.98
C ALA A 6 -10.89 1.68 6.32
N THR A 7 -11.13 2.97 6.08
CA THR A 7 -10.13 3.88 5.48
C THR A 7 -8.89 4.03 6.35
N THR A 8 -9.04 4.13 7.67
CA THR A 8 -7.90 4.18 8.60
C THR A 8 -7.06 2.90 8.52
N ILE A 9 -7.70 1.73 8.48
CA ILE A 9 -7.00 0.45 8.33
C ILE A 9 -6.29 0.36 6.96
N PHE A 10 -6.88 0.88 5.88
CA PHE A 10 -6.25 0.95 4.57
C PHE A 10 -4.95 1.77 4.58
N ILE A 11 -5.00 2.96 5.19
CA ILE A 11 -3.83 3.85 5.28
C ILE A 11 -2.76 3.23 6.18
N LEU A 12 -3.14 2.68 7.32
CA LEU A 12 -2.20 2.04 8.25
C LEU A 12 -1.47 0.86 7.60
N ALA A 13 -2.23 -0.02 6.91
CA ALA A 13 -1.67 -1.14 6.17
C ALA A 13 -0.68 -0.68 5.09
N GLY A 14 -1.05 0.34 4.30
CA GLY A 14 -0.17 0.85 3.24
C GLY A 14 1.10 1.51 3.79
N LEU A 15 1.03 2.21 4.92
CA LEU A 15 2.22 2.74 5.60
C LEU A 15 3.13 1.63 6.10
N CYS A 16 2.56 0.58 6.71
CA CYS A 16 3.34 -0.58 7.17
C CYS A 16 3.97 -1.35 6.01
N GLU A 17 3.25 -1.54 4.90
CA GLU A 17 3.74 -2.29 3.75
C GLU A 17 4.83 -1.51 3.00
N ILE A 18 4.54 -0.28 2.55
CA ILE A 18 5.48 0.55 1.77
C ILE A 18 6.67 0.94 2.66
N GLY A 19 6.40 1.38 3.89
CA GLY A 19 7.46 1.72 4.85
C GLY A 19 8.32 0.51 5.22
N GLY A 20 7.71 -0.66 5.43
CA GLY A 20 8.42 -1.90 5.70
C GLY A 20 9.32 -2.32 4.54
N GLY A 21 8.78 -2.28 3.32
CA GLY A 21 9.53 -2.54 2.09
C GLY A 21 10.67 -1.55 1.88
N TYR A 22 10.43 -0.27 2.12
CA TYR A 22 11.44 0.79 2.01
C TYR A 22 12.60 0.59 3.00
N LEU A 23 12.32 0.22 4.25
CA LEU A 23 13.35 -0.07 5.24
C LEU A 23 14.22 -1.27 4.87
N ILE A 24 13.63 -2.31 4.27
CA ILE A 24 14.38 -3.45 3.73
C ILE A 24 15.21 -3.02 2.52
N TRP A 25 14.64 -2.21 1.62
CA TRP A 25 15.36 -1.66 0.48
C TRP A 25 16.58 -0.86 0.93
N LEU A 26 16.44 0.00 1.93
CA LEU A 26 17.55 0.75 2.51
C LEU A 26 18.68 -0.16 3.00
N TRP A 27 18.33 -1.24 3.71
CA TRP A 27 19.31 -2.21 4.20
C TRP A 27 20.03 -2.94 3.07
N LEU A 28 19.29 -3.46 2.08
CA LEU A 28 19.85 -4.32 1.03
C LEU A 28 20.47 -3.57 -0.15
N ARG A 29 20.00 -2.35 -0.45
CA ARG A 29 20.37 -1.60 -1.65
C ARG A 29 21.08 -0.28 -1.37
N ALA A 30 20.95 0.29 -0.16
CA ALA A 30 21.53 1.59 0.18
C ALA A 30 22.62 1.52 1.26
N ASP A 31 23.19 0.32 1.50
CA ASP A 31 24.25 0.05 2.50
C ASP A 31 23.91 0.59 3.90
N LYS A 32 22.61 0.64 4.23
CA LYS A 32 22.14 1.09 5.54
C LYS A 32 22.22 -0.05 6.57
N PRO A 33 22.28 0.27 7.88
CA PRO A 33 22.48 -0.73 8.91
C PRO A 33 21.36 -1.78 8.98
N MET A 34 21.74 -3.02 9.33
CA MET A 34 20.85 -4.20 9.39
C MET A 34 19.61 -4.03 10.28
N TRP A 35 19.67 -3.20 11.31
CA TRP A 35 18.50 -2.95 12.17
C TRP A 35 17.32 -2.33 11.41
N LEU A 36 17.58 -1.57 10.34
CA LEU A 36 16.52 -1.04 9.48
C LEU A 36 15.80 -2.17 8.75
N GLY A 37 16.55 -3.14 8.20
CA GLY A 37 15.96 -4.33 7.57
C GLY A 37 15.11 -5.14 8.56
N PHE A 38 15.56 -5.28 9.80
CA PHE A 38 14.80 -5.97 10.85
C PHE A 38 13.49 -5.24 11.20
N LEU A 39 13.54 -3.92 11.38
CA LEU A 39 12.34 -3.12 11.59
C LEU A 39 11.41 -3.15 10.37
N GLY A 40 11.96 -3.15 9.16
CA GLY A 40 11.20 -3.33 7.93
C GLY A 40 10.45 -4.65 7.91
N GLY A 41 11.12 -5.75 8.29
CA GLY A 41 10.50 -7.06 8.45
C GLY A 41 9.37 -7.07 9.48
N ILE A 42 9.56 -6.44 10.64
CA ILE A 42 8.50 -6.29 11.64
C ILE A 42 7.31 -5.50 11.08
N ALA A 43 7.56 -4.39 10.38
CA ALA A 43 6.52 -3.60 9.76
C ALA A 43 5.71 -4.40 8.71
N LEU A 44 6.37 -5.25 7.92
CA LEU A 44 5.70 -6.14 6.96
C LEU A 44 4.84 -7.21 7.65
N ILE A 45 5.29 -7.76 8.78
CA ILE A 45 4.48 -8.69 9.59
C ILE A 45 3.25 -7.97 10.15
N LEU A 46 3.45 -6.76 10.69
CA LEU A 46 2.36 -5.92 11.20
C LEU A 46 1.35 -5.57 10.11
N TYR A 47 1.82 -5.26 8.89
CA TYR A 47 0.95 -5.06 7.74
C TYR A 47 0.04 -6.27 7.52
N GLY A 48 0.60 -7.48 7.50
CA GLY A 48 -0.19 -8.71 7.34
C GLY A 48 -1.30 -8.82 8.38
N ILE A 49 -1.00 -8.50 9.64
CA ILE A 49 -1.99 -8.49 10.73
C ILE A 49 -3.06 -7.41 10.51
N VAL A 50 -2.64 -6.18 10.22
CA VAL A 50 -3.55 -5.04 10.00
C VAL A 50 -4.49 -5.29 8.81
N ALA A 51 -4.00 -5.89 7.73
CA ALA A 51 -4.81 -6.24 6.56
C ALA A 51 -5.95 -7.22 6.90
N THR A 52 -5.76 -8.12 7.89
CA THR A 52 -6.82 -9.05 8.33
C THR A 52 -7.95 -8.37 9.10
N LEU A 53 -7.73 -7.17 9.65
CA LEU A 53 -8.75 -6.43 10.38
C LEU A 53 -9.80 -5.81 9.46
N GLN A 54 -9.57 -5.85 8.13
CA GLN A 54 -10.45 -5.23 7.18
C GLN A 54 -11.75 -6.03 6.99
N THR A 55 -12.89 -5.35 7.14
CA THR A 55 -14.21 -5.98 7.09
C THR A 55 -14.80 -5.82 5.69
N PHE A 56 -14.55 -6.78 4.81
CA PHE A 56 -15.02 -6.77 3.42
C PHE A 56 -15.50 -8.17 3.00
N PRO A 57 -16.33 -8.30 1.95
CA PRO A 57 -17.06 -9.54 1.67
C PRO A 57 -16.16 -10.71 1.23
N THR A 58 -15.01 -10.43 0.60
CA THR A 58 -14.12 -11.46 0.04
C THR A 58 -12.67 -11.01 0.07
N PHE A 59 -11.78 -11.90 0.53
CA PHE A 59 -10.33 -11.66 0.62
C PHE A 59 -9.71 -11.12 -0.67
N GLY A 60 -10.06 -11.69 -1.82
CA GLY A 60 -9.52 -11.24 -3.12
C GLY A 60 -9.92 -9.80 -3.48
N ARG A 61 -11.13 -9.36 -3.12
CA ARG A 61 -11.59 -7.99 -3.39
C ARG A 61 -10.96 -6.98 -2.44
N VAL A 62 -10.69 -7.40 -1.20
CA VAL A 62 -9.91 -6.62 -0.22
C VAL A 62 -8.53 -6.32 -0.77
N TYR A 63 -7.82 -7.35 -1.23
CA TYR A 63 -6.48 -7.19 -1.78
C TYR A 63 -6.48 -6.39 -3.10
N ALA A 64 -7.51 -6.51 -3.93
CA ALA A 64 -7.67 -5.66 -5.11
C ALA A 64 -7.84 -4.16 -4.71
N ALA A 65 -8.66 -3.87 -3.71
CA ALA A 65 -8.82 -2.51 -3.19
C ALA A 65 -7.51 -1.97 -2.57
N TYR A 66 -6.79 -2.81 -1.81
CA TYR A 66 -5.48 -2.49 -1.26
C TYR A 66 -4.49 -2.12 -2.37
N GLY A 67 -4.45 -2.88 -3.46
CA GLY A 67 -3.59 -2.57 -4.62
C GLY A 67 -3.80 -1.14 -5.15
N GLY A 68 -5.06 -0.68 -5.21
CA GLY A 68 -5.36 0.70 -5.60
C GLY A 68 -4.83 1.74 -4.61
N VAL A 69 -5.03 1.50 -3.31
CA VAL A 69 -4.52 2.37 -2.24
C VAL A 69 -2.98 2.42 -2.27
N PHE A 70 -2.32 1.28 -2.47
CA PHE A 70 -0.87 1.18 -2.49
C PHE A 70 -0.24 1.88 -3.68
N ILE A 71 -0.89 1.86 -4.84
CA ILE A 71 -0.43 2.66 -5.99
C ILE A 71 -0.41 4.15 -5.63
N VAL A 72 -1.51 4.67 -5.08
CA VAL A 72 -1.58 6.10 -4.70
C VAL A 72 -0.55 6.43 -3.64
N LEU A 73 -0.44 5.59 -2.60
CA LEU A 73 0.53 5.79 -1.52
C LEU A 73 1.97 5.67 -2.02
N SER A 74 2.28 4.81 -2.98
CA SER A 74 3.63 4.65 -3.53
C SER A 74 4.05 5.88 -4.33
N LEU A 75 3.13 6.45 -5.14
CA LEU A 75 3.39 7.71 -5.86
C LEU A 75 3.57 8.88 -4.89
N MET A 76 2.79 8.93 -3.81
CA MET A 76 3.00 9.91 -2.73
C MET A 76 4.35 9.67 -2.04
N TRP A 77 4.70 8.42 -1.74
CA TRP A 77 5.97 8.08 -1.09
C TRP A 77 7.17 8.53 -1.92
N ALA A 78 7.16 8.26 -3.23
CA ALA A 78 8.20 8.72 -4.16
C ALA A 78 8.38 10.25 -4.09
N TYR A 79 7.28 11.01 -4.10
CA TYR A 79 7.32 12.46 -3.99
C TYR A 79 7.86 12.96 -2.63
N TRP A 80 7.37 12.40 -1.52
CA TRP A 80 7.64 12.92 -0.18
C TRP A 80 8.96 12.42 0.41
N VAL A 81 9.27 11.13 0.23
CA VAL A 81 10.40 10.43 0.85
C VAL A 81 11.58 10.39 -0.11
N ASP A 82 11.37 9.90 -1.33
CA ASP A 82 12.45 9.76 -2.33
C ASP A 82 12.79 11.07 -3.03
N LYS A 83 11.94 12.11 -2.86
CA LYS A 83 12.07 13.44 -3.49
C LYS A 83 12.08 13.38 -5.02
N GLU A 84 11.52 12.33 -5.59
CA GLU A 84 11.38 12.13 -7.02
C GLU A 84 9.91 12.27 -7.40
N PRO A 85 9.51 13.38 -8.06
CA PRO A 85 8.12 13.59 -8.39
C PRO A 85 7.66 12.59 -9.46
N PRO A 86 6.47 11.97 -9.30
CA PRO A 86 5.96 11.02 -10.28
C PRO A 86 5.76 11.71 -11.62
N ASP A 87 6.17 11.03 -12.68
CA ASP A 87 6.14 11.57 -14.02
C ASP A 87 4.74 11.44 -14.66
N LYS A 88 4.59 11.91 -15.90
CA LYS A 88 3.31 11.82 -16.61
C LYS A 88 2.89 10.36 -16.85
N PHE A 89 3.83 9.46 -17.04
CA PHE A 89 3.57 8.05 -17.29
C PHE A 89 3.12 7.34 -16.00
N ASP A 90 3.72 7.67 -14.86
CA ASP A 90 3.33 7.20 -13.54
C ASP A 90 1.89 7.60 -13.21
N ILE A 91 1.52 8.85 -13.49
CA ILE A 91 0.17 9.35 -13.26
C ILE A 91 -0.83 8.63 -14.17
N ILE A 92 -0.54 8.51 -15.47
CA ILE A 92 -1.42 7.82 -16.42
C ILE A 92 -1.57 6.34 -16.06
N GLY A 93 -0.46 5.67 -15.76
CA GLY A 93 -0.44 4.28 -15.33
C GLY A 93 -1.23 4.08 -14.03
N GLY A 94 -1.02 4.96 -13.06
CA GLY A 94 -1.78 4.98 -11.80
C GLY A 94 -3.28 5.09 -12.03
N ILE A 95 -3.72 6.00 -12.91
CA ILE A 95 -5.14 6.14 -13.28
C ILE A 95 -5.69 4.86 -13.90
N ILE A 96 -4.95 4.25 -14.83
CA ILE A 96 -5.36 2.99 -15.49
C ILE A 96 -5.53 1.88 -14.45
N CYS A 97 -4.58 1.72 -13.54
CA CYS A 97 -4.65 0.72 -12.49
C CYS A 97 -5.82 0.99 -11.53
N LEU A 98 -6.07 2.25 -11.15
CA LEU A 98 -7.20 2.63 -10.32
C LEU A 98 -8.54 2.31 -11.00
N ILE A 99 -8.67 2.55 -12.31
CA ILE A 99 -9.84 2.14 -13.08
C ILE A 99 -10.00 0.61 -13.02
N GLY A 100 -8.91 -0.15 -13.18
CA GLY A 100 -8.93 -1.61 -13.03
C GLY A 100 -9.44 -2.06 -11.66
N VAL A 101 -8.98 -1.43 -10.58
CA VAL A 101 -9.44 -1.70 -9.21
C VAL A 101 -10.92 -1.38 -9.05
N LEU A 102 -11.38 -0.24 -9.58
CA LEU A 102 -12.80 0.13 -9.55
C LEU A 102 -13.67 -0.92 -10.27
N VAL A 103 -13.21 -1.44 -11.41
CA VAL A 103 -13.91 -2.51 -12.15
C VAL A 103 -14.00 -3.81 -11.32
N MET A 104 -13.01 -4.11 -10.48
CA MET A 104 -13.03 -5.30 -9.60
C MET A 104 -13.91 -5.11 -8.36
N VAL A 105 -13.98 -3.90 -7.81
CA VAL A 105 -14.59 -3.62 -6.50
C VAL A 105 -16.04 -3.12 -6.61
N LEU A 106 -16.37 -2.30 -7.63
CA LEU A 106 -17.69 -1.66 -7.75
C LEU A 106 -18.86 -2.60 -8.05
N PRO A 107 -18.73 -3.64 -8.89
CA PRO A 107 -19.87 -4.48 -9.23
C PRO A 107 -20.40 -5.24 -8.00
N SER A 108 -21.66 -4.99 -7.61
CA SER A 108 -22.37 -5.81 -6.64
C SER A 108 -22.76 -7.15 -7.27
N ARG A 109 -21.81 -8.08 -7.27
CA ARG A 109 -22.08 -9.47 -7.65
C ARG A 109 -22.59 -10.19 -6.38
N GLY A 110 -23.85 -10.62 -6.44
CA GLY A 110 -24.52 -11.41 -5.41
C GLY A 110 -23.85 -12.74 -5.14
#